data_AF-A0A076MXJ5-F1
#
_entry.id   AF-A0A076MXJ5-F1
#
_cell.length_a   1.000
_cell.length_b   1.000
_cell.length_c   1.000
_cell.angle_alpha   90.00
_cell.angle_beta   90.00
_cell.angle_gamma   90.00
#
_symmetry.space_group_name_H-M   'P 1'
#
loop_
_entity.id
_entity.type
_entity.pdbx_description
1 polymer ?
#
loop_
_entity_poly.entity_id
_entity_poly.type
_entity_poly.pdbx_seq_one_letter_code
_entity_poly.pdbx_strand_id
1 'polypeptide(L)'
;MLSGFDRWPRWMWANDDVVEFARWLTAYNAARCGDRPVGFHGLDVYSLWDSLREIVGYLREHQPGEVATALSAMRCFEPFAENPHDYAYSTRLVPENCESEVLRLLASLRGTADVSGLDAGSVARQNAEVLAVAERYYRTMVRGDVESWNVRDEHKTDTLDRLLETYGPSAKAVVWAHNTHIGDARATDNGRGRNAERGAAGAGTPPRRVVHGGFRHAPGHRDGRFAVGRAAGGHAGAARTGGQPGVAAALDRPRHRFAVPAR
;
A
#
# COMPACT_ATOMS: atom_id res chain seq x y z
N MET A 1 5.66 -18.92 8.73
CA MET A 1 4.59 -18.10 8.16
C MET A 1 5.02 -16.62 8.02
N LEU A 2 5.61 -15.99 9.04
CA LEU A 2 6.17 -14.62 8.91
C LEU A 2 7.70 -14.54 8.79
N SER A 3 8.41 -15.66 8.68
CA SER A 3 9.89 -15.70 8.55
C SER A 3 10.43 -14.99 7.30
N GLY A 4 9.57 -14.68 6.33
CA GLY A 4 9.90 -13.84 5.17
C GLY A 4 9.57 -12.36 5.35
N PHE A 5 8.80 -11.96 6.37
CA PHE A 5 8.44 -10.56 6.60
C PHE A 5 9.52 -9.84 7.41
N ASP A 6 10.56 -9.40 6.71
CA ASP A 6 11.70 -8.68 7.31
C ASP A 6 11.62 -7.16 7.08
N ARG A 7 10.45 -6.65 6.63
CA ARG A 7 10.28 -5.22 6.32
C ARG A 7 10.20 -4.38 7.59
N TRP A 8 10.84 -3.22 7.57
CA TRP A 8 10.69 -2.22 8.62
C TRP A 8 9.34 -1.47 8.49
N PRO A 9 8.67 -1.14 9.60
CA PRO A 9 8.94 -1.62 10.95
C PRO A 9 8.36 -3.03 11.15
N ARG A 10 9.23 -4.00 11.51
CA ARG A 10 8.81 -5.38 11.78
C ARG A 10 7.76 -5.46 12.88
N TRP A 11 7.88 -4.63 13.91
CA TRP A 11 6.94 -4.61 15.03
C TRP A 11 5.48 -4.38 14.60
N MET A 12 5.25 -3.72 13.46
CA MET A 12 3.90 -3.39 13.01
C MET A 12 3.15 -4.59 12.42
N TRP A 13 3.85 -5.51 11.76
CA TRP A 13 3.23 -6.62 11.02
C TRP A 13 3.84 -8.00 11.29
N ALA A 14 5.11 -8.07 11.68
CA ALA A 14 5.77 -9.28 12.14
C ALA A 14 5.72 -9.36 13.68
N ASN A 15 4.50 -9.47 14.21
CA ASN A 15 4.22 -9.66 15.63
C ASN A 15 3.27 -10.85 15.84
N ASP A 16 3.16 -11.30 17.09
CA ASP A 16 2.37 -12.49 17.44
C ASP A 16 0.88 -12.31 17.12
N ASP A 17 0.32 -11.11 17.28
CA ASP A 17 -1.09 -10.84 16.96
C ASP A 17 -1.40 -11.08 15.49
N VAL A 18 -0.51 -10.63 14.59
CA VAL A 18 -0.66 -10.85 13.14
C VAL A 18 -0.41 -12.31 12.78
N VAL A 19 0.52 -13.01 13.45
CA VAL A 19 0.70 -14.46 13.28
C VAL A 19 -0.57 -15.21 13.64
N GLU A 20 -1.15 -14.88 14.81
CA GLU A 20 -2.37 -15.51 15.31
C GLU A 20 -3.54 -15.24 14.38
N PHE A 21 -3.73 -13.98 13.96
CA PHE A 21 -4.74 -13.59 12.99
C PHE A 21 -4.59 -14.35 11.67
N ALA A 22 -3.36 -14.45 11.13
CA ALA A 22 -3.11 -15.14 9.88
C ALA A 22 -3.41 -16.64 9.98
N ARG A 23 -3.04 -17.29 11.08
CA ARG A 23 -3.38 -18.70 11.36
C ARG A 23 -4.88 -18.91 11.46
N TRP A 24 -5.56 -18.03 12.21
CA TRP A 24 -7.01 -18.06 12.33
C TRP A 24 -7.69 -17.89 10.96
N LEU A 25 -7.23 -16.94 10.15
CA LEU A 25 -7.77 -16.67 8.81
C LEU A 25 -7.59 -17.88 7.88
N THR A 26 -6.43 -18.54 7.93
CA THR A 26 -6.19 -19.78 7.18
C THR A 26 -7.18 -20.88 7.60
N ALA A 27 -7.36 -21.11 8.91
CA ALA A 27 -8.32 -22.09 9.40
C ALA A 27 -9.76 -21.74 9.05
N TYR A 28 -10.13 -20.45 9.14
CA TYR A 28 -11.44 -19.94 8.77
C TYR A 28 -11.75 -20.17 7.29
N ASN A 29 -10.81 -19.87 6.40
CA ASN A 29 -10.96 -20.10 4.97
C ASN A 29 -11.05 -21.60 4.63
N ALA A 30 -10.26 -22.46 5.30
CA ALA A 30 -10.30 -23.91 5.08
C ALA A 30 -11.62 -24.56 5.50
N ALA A 31 -12.28 -24.01 6.52
CA ALA A 31 -13.57 -24.53 7.01
C ALA A 31 -14.77 -24.12 6.15
N ARG A 32 -14.62 -23.19 5.20
CA ARG A 32 -15.69 -22.76 4.30
C ARG A 32 -15.58 -23.47 2.96
N CYS A 33 -16.64 -24.16 2.54
CA CYS A 33 -16.75 -24.74 1.21
C CYS A 33 -17.63 -23.86 0.31
N GLY A 34 -17.18 -23.54 -0.89
CA GLY A 34 -17.99 -22.92 -1.96
C GLY A 34 -17.92 -21.39 -2.08
N ASP A 35 -17.49 -20.68 -1.03
CA ASP A 35 -17.28 -19.23 -1.07
C ASP A 35 -15.84 -18.88 -1.48
N ARG A 36 -15.65 -17.71 -2.11
CA ARG A 36 -14.31 -17.16 -2.34
C ARG A 36 -13.63 -16.89 -0.98
N PRO A 37 -12.37 -17.31 -0.78
CA PRO A 37 -11.69 -17.10 0.50
C PRO A 37 -11.53 -15.62 0.82
N VAL A 38 -11.57 -15.30 2.11
CA VAL A 38 -11.25 -13.96 2.61
C VAL A 38 -9.77 -13.69 2.39
N GLY A 39 -9.46 -12.61 1.67
CA GLY A 39 -8.07 -12.19 1.43
C GLY A 39 -7.52 -11.26 2.49
N PHE A 40 -6.20 -11.24 2.62
CA PHE A 40 -5.46 -10.30 3.45
C PHE A 40 -4.43 -9.58 2.57
N HIS A 41 -4.67 -8.28 2.32
CA HIS A 41 -3.98 -7.52 1.28
C HIS A 41 -3.29 -6.29 1.85
N GLY A 42 -2.06 -6.01 1.40
CA GLY A 42 -1.38 -4.75 1.66
C GLY A 42 -1.82 -3.68 0.66
N LEU A 43 -2.04 -2.45 1.13
CA LEU A 43 -2.47 -1.31 0.29
C LEU A 43 -1.36 -0.27 0.06
N ASP A 44 -0.18 -0.48 0.65
CA ASP A 44 0.88 0.53 0.71
C ASP A 44 1.88 0.43 -0.45
N VAL A 45 2.67 1.48 -0.65
CA VAL A 45 3.61 1.62 -1.76
C VAL A 45 5.03 1.13 -1.45
N TYR A 46 5.31 0.71 -0.21
CA TYR A 46 6.67 0.44 0.27
C TYR A 46 7.30 -0.86 -0.26
N SER A 47 6.63 -1.60 -1.13
CA SER A 47 7.14 -2.88 -1.67
C SER A 47 7.88 -2.74 -2.99
N LEU A 48 8.42 -1.57 -3.35
CA LEU A 48 9.04 -1.29 -4.66
C LEU A 48 9.91 -2.44 -5.20
N TRP A 49 10.95 -2.85 -4.44
CA TRP A 49 11.89 -3.88 -4.88
C TRP A 49 11.28 -5.28 -4.89
N ASP A 50 10.39 -5.59 -3.94
CA ASP A 50 9.66 -6.86 -3.93
C ASP A 50 8.75 -6.96 -5.14
N SER A 51 8.00 -5.90 -5.44
CA SER A 51 7.15 -5.79 -6.60
C SER A 51 7.93 -5.97 -7.90
N LEU A 52 9.13 -5.38 -7.98
CA LEU A 52 10.00 -5.57 -9.13
C LEU A 52 10.48 -7.01 -9.29
N ARG A 53 10.82 -7.70 -8.19
CA ARG A 53 11.19 -9.13 -8.21
C ARG A 53 10.03 -10.01 -8.66
N GLU A 54 8.83 -9.78 -8.14
CA GLU A 54 7.62 -10.53 -8.50
C GLU A 54 7.28 -10.34 -9.99
N ILE A 55 7.40 -9.11 -10.51
CA ILE A 55 7.21 -8.83 -11.94
C ILE A 55 8.24 -9.60 -12.79
N VAL A 56 9.53 -9.60 -12.41
CA VAL A 56 10.56 -10.35 -13.14
C VAL A 56 10.26 -11.85 -13.14
N GLY A 57 9.82 -12.40 -12.00
CA GLY A 57 9.39 -13.80 -11.89
C GLY A 57 8.26 -14.13 -12.86
N TYR A 58 7.19 -13.32 -12.83
CA TYR A 58 6.04 -13.47 -13.71
C TYR A 58 6.42 -13.41 -15.19
N LEU A 59 7.18 -12.39 -15.60
CA LEU A 59 7.57 -12.19 -16.99
C LEU A 59 8.46 -13.32 -17.51
N ARG A 60 9.35 -13.89 -16.69
CA ARG A 60 10.17 -15.04 -17.11
C ARG A 60 9.33 -16.27 -17.49
N GLU A 61 8.23 -16.48 -16.79
CA GLU A 61 7.36 -17.64 -17.00
C GLU A 61 6.31 -17.39 -18.08
N HIS A 62 5.70 -16.20 -18.12
CA HIS A 62 4.52 -15.94 -18.94
C HIS A 62 4.79 -15.07 -20.16
N GLN A 63 5.80 -14.18 -20.11
CA GLN A 63 6.06 -13.15 -21.14
C GLN A 63 7.58 -12.89 -21.30
N PRO A 64 8.36 -13.89 -21.74
CA PRO A 64 9.82 -13.81 -21.74
C PRO A 64 10.37 -12.66 -22.61
N GLY A 65 9.60 -12.22 -23.62
CA GLY A 65 9.95 -11.06 -24.47
C GLY A 65 10.06 -9.74 -23.71
N GLU A 66 9.36 -9.58 -22.58
CA GLU A 66 9.34 -8.35 -21.78
C GLU A 66 10.32 -8.37 -20.60
N VAL A 67 11.05 -9.47 -20.39
CA VAL A 67 12.04 -9.60 -19.31
C VAL A 67 13.13 -8.52 -19.42
N ALA A 68 13.55 -8.17 -20.63
CA ALA A 68 14.53 -7.11 -20.85
C ALA A 68 14.05 -5.75 -20.32
N THR A 69 12.76 -5.45 -20.47
CA THR A 69 12.11 -4.25 -19.95
C THR A 69 12.18 -4.21 -18.43
N ALA A 70 11.87 -5.33 -17.76
CA ALA A 70 11.95 -5.42 -16.30
C ALA A 70 13.39 -5.34 -15.76
N LEU A 71 14.35 -5.98 -16.44
CA LEU A 71 15.76 -5.87 -16.09
C LEU A 71 16.30 -4.45 -16.28
N SER A 72 15.75 -3.68 -17.23
CA SER A 72 16.09 -2.26 -17.37
C SER A 72 15.67 -1.45 -16.15
N ALA A 73 14.45 -1.65 -15.64
CA ALA A 73 14.00 -1.02 -14.41
C ALA A 73 14.84 -1.44 -13.20
N MET A 74 15.20 -2.73 -13.12
CA MET A 74 16.07 -3.24 -12.06
C MET A 74 17.46 -2.61 -12.06
N ARG A 75 18.09 -2.47 -13.24
CA ARG A 75 19.37 -1.78 -13.37
C ARG A 75 19.29 -0.31 -12.99
N CYS A 76 18.18 0.37 -13.28
CA CYS A 76 18.02 1.76 -12.86
C CYS A 76 18.01 1.90 -11.32
N PHE A 77 17.36 0.97 -10.62
CA PHE A 77 17.32 0.98 -9.15
C PHE A 77 18.55 0.36 -8.46
N GLU A 78 19.40 -0.34 -9.19
CA GLU A 78 20.58 -1.05 -8.65
C GLU A 78 21.52 -0.15 -7.82
N PRO A 79 21.86 1.09 -8.23
CA PRO A 79 22.77 1.95 -7.48
C PRO A 79 22.29 2.29 -6.06
N PHE A 80 20.99 2.16 -5.79
CA PHE A 80 20.38 2.55 -4.51
C PHE A 80 20.28 1.38 -3.52
N ALA A 81 20.73 0.17 -3.88
CA ALA A 81 20.87 -0.98 -2.98
C ALA A 81 19.65 -1.26 -2.10
N GLU A 82 18.45 -1.18 -2.68
CA GLU A 82 17.17 -1.37 -1.97
C GLU A 82 16.88 -0.35 -0.85
N ASN A 83 17.56 0.80 -0.89
CA ASN A 83 17.35 1.88 0.04
C ASN A 83 16.46 2.98 -0.58
N PRO A 84 15.22 3.16 -0.10
CA PRO A 84 14.32 4.20 -0.59
C PRO A 84 14.81 5.61 -0.30
N HIS A 85 15.59 5.81 0.77
CA HIS A 85 16.13 7.12 1.09
C HIS A 85 17.23 7.54 0.11
N ASP A 86 18.07 6.60 -0.32
CA ASP A 86 19.15 6.89 -1.26
C ASP A 86 18.59 7.25 -2.64
N TYR A 87 17.58 6.50 -3.12
CA TYR A 87 16.85 6.86 -4.35
C TYR A 87 16.15 8.21 -4.22
N ALA A 88 15.35 8.38 -3.17
CA ALA A 88 14.61 9.61 -2.95
C ALA A 88 15.56 10.82 -2.93
N TYR A 89 16.68 10.72 -2.21
CA TYR A 89 17.67 11.80 -2.11
C TYR A 89 18.40 12.06 -3.44
N SER A 90 18.71 11.03 -4.24
CA SER A 90 19.36 11.22 -5.54
C SER A 90 18.50 12.05 -6.49
N THR A 91 17.16 11.86 -6.48
CA THR A 91 16.23 12.64 -7.31
C THR A 91 16.20 14.13 -6.99
N ARG A 92 16.80 14.56 -5.87
CA ARG A 92 17.00 15.98 -5.54
C ARG A 92 18.28 16.54 -6.14
N LEU A 93 19.31 15.72 -6.27
CA LEU A 93 20.66 16.13 -6.69
C LEU A 93 20.84 16.07 -8.20
N VAL A 94 20.24 15.07 -8.84
CA VAL A 94 20.30 14.87 -10.29
C VAL A 94 18.88 14.76 -10.85
N PRO A 95 18.62 15.28 -12.07
CA PRO A 95 17.33 15.13 -12.73
C PRO A 95 17.06 13.69 -13.21
N GLU A 96 18.08 12.82 -13.19
CA GLU A 96 17.97 11.41 -13.52
C GLU A 96 17.13 10.66 -12.47
N ASN A 97 16.16 9.89 -12.95
CA ASN A 97 15.25 9.08 -12.15
C ASN A 97 14.83 7.84 -12.97
N CYS A 98 14.10 6.92 -12.34
CA CYS A 98 13.68 5.66 -12.96
C CYS A 98 12.25 5.69 -13.54
N GLU A 99 11.62 6.86 -13.65
CA GLU A 99 10.23 7.00 -14.11
C GLU A 99 10.02 6.39 -15.50
N SER A 100 10.95 6.64 -16.43
CA SER A 100 10.84 6.15 -17.81
C SER A 100 10.87 4.62 -17.89
N GLU A 101 11.77 3.98 -17.15
CA GLU A 101 11.88 2.52 -17.08
C GLU A 101 10.65 1.89 -16.44
N VAL A 102 10.16 2.51 -15.36
CA VAL A 102 9.01 2.02 -14.61
C VAL A 102 7.72 2.15 -15.42
N LEU A 103 7.50 3.28 -16.10
CA LEU A 103 6.32 3.46 -16.96
C LEU A 103 6.33 2.52 -18.17
N ARG A 104 7.50 2.24 -18.73
CA ARG A 104 7.67 1.27 -19.81
C ARG A 104 7.31 -0.14 -19.35
N LEU A 105 7.76 -0.53 -18.17
CA LEU A 105 7.42 -1.82 -17.55
C LEU A 105 5.94 -1.92 -17.20
N LEU A 106 5.34 -0.85 -16.68
CA LEU A 106 3.89 -0.81 -16.45
C LEU A 106 3.12 -0.97 -17.77
N ALA A 107 3.55 -0.29 -18.83
CA ALA A 107 2.92 -0.38 -20.14
C ALA A 107 3.00 -1.79 -20.75
N SER A 108 4.12 -2.50 -20.61
CA SER A 108 4.25 -3.86 -21.15
C SER A 108 3.30 -4.88 -20.50
N LEU A 109 2.93 -4.65 -19.22
CA LEU A 109 1.98 -5.48 -18.49
C LEU A 109 0.49 -5.11 -18.72
N ARG A 110 0.20 -4.00 -19.41
CA ARG A 110 -1.20 -3.58 -19.66
C ARG A 110 -1.89 -4.39 -20.76
N GLY A 111 -1.14 -4.97 -21.70
CA GLY A 111 -1.68 -5.64 -22.88
C GLY A 111 -2.02 -7.13 -22.71
N THR A 112 -1.77 -7.71 -21.53
CA THR A 112 -1.56 -9.16 -21.43
C THR A 112 -2.29 -9.86 -20.28
N ALA A 113 -3.05 -9.15 -19.45
CA ALA A 113 -3.82 -9.75 -18.36
C ALA A 113 -5.31 -9.52 -18.55
N ASP A 114 -6.10 -10.60 -18.52
CA ASP A 114 -7.50 -10.51 -18.16
C ASP A 114 -7.55 -9.91 -16.76
N VAL A 115 -8.17 -8.74 -16.62
CA VAL A 115 -8.15 -7.96 -15.37
C VAL A 115 -9.11 -8.53 -14.32
N SER A 116 -9.68 -9.71 -14.57
CA SER A 116 -10.66 -10.34 -13.72
C SER A 116 -10.04 -11.39 -12.80
N GLY A 117 -10.05 -11.13 -11.49
CA GLY A 117 -9.62 -12.08 -10.48
C GLY A 117 -8.23 -11.83 -9.90
N LEU A 118 -7.74 -12.76 -9.09
CA LEU A 118 -6.44 -12.74 -8.42
C LEU A 118 -5.47 -13.74 -9.07
N ASP A 119 -5.42 -13.75 -10.41
CA ASP A 119 -4.48 -14.59 -11.14
C ASP A 119 -3.06 -13.98 -11.17
N ALA A 120 -2.10 -14.73 -11.71
CA ALA A 120 -0.70 -14.29 -11.75
C ALA A 120 -0.51 -12.99 -12.55
N GLY A 121 -1.30 -12.77 -13.60
CA GLY A 121 -1.22 -11.58 -14.45
C GLY A 121 -1.78 -10.34 -13.76
N SER A 122 -2.92 -10.45 -13.09
CA SER A 122 -3.50 -9.35 -12.33
C SER A 122 -2.62 -8.96 -11.14
N VAL A 123 -2.00 -9.94 -10.47
CA VAL A 123 -1.01 -9.70 -9.40
C VAL A 123 0.25 -9.02 -9.94
N ALA A 124 0.78 -9.45 -11.08
CA ALA A 124 1.94 -8.82 -11.70
C ALA A 124 1.64 -7.37 -12.12
N ARG A 125 0.45 -7.11 -12.68
CA ARG A 125 -0.01 -5.76 -13.01
C ARG A 125 -0.14 -4.89 -11.76
N GLN A 126 -0.75 -5.38 -10.69
CA GLN A 126 -0.86 -4.63 -9.43
C GLN A 126 0.53 -4.29 -8.87
N ASN A 127 1.50 -5.21 -8.94
CA ASN A 127 2.89 -4.92 -8.56
C ASN A 127 3.53 -3.84 -9.44
N ALA A 128 3.22 -3.79 -10.73
CA ALA A 128 3.71 -2.73 -11.61
C ALA A 128 3.09 -1.36 -11.30
N GLU A 129 1.80 -1.33 -10.92
CA GLU A 129 1.15 -0.11 -10.43
C GLU A 129 1.78 0.36 -9.10
N VAL A 130 2.07 -0.57 -8.17
CA VAL A 130 2.79 -0.26 -6.93
C VAL A 130 4.17 0.32 -7.23
N LEU A 131 4.93 -0.29 -8.13
CA LEU A 131 6.26 0.17 -8.53
C LEU A 131 6.21 1.60 -9.11
N ALA A 132 5.25 1.88 -10.00
CA ALA A 132 5.04 3.21 -10.59
C ALA A 132 4.71 4.26 -9.55
N VAL A 133 3.80 3.96 -8.63
CA VAL A 133 3.44 4.93 -7.60
C VAL A 133 4.52 5.07 -6.53
N ALA A 134 5.26 4.01 -6.21
CA ALA A 134 6.38 4.05 -5.28
C ALA A 134 7.51 4.95 -5.80
N GLU A 135 7.86 4.87 -7.09
CA GLU A 135 8.82 5.78 -7.74
C GLU A 135 8.39 7.24 -7.55
N ARG A 136 7.15 7.57 -7.93
CA ARG A 136 6.60 8.92 -7.79
C ARG A 136 6.57 9.38 -6.34
N TYR A 137 6.20 8.49 -5.43
CA TYR A 137 6.17 8.76 -4.00
C TYR A 137 7.57 9.13 -3.49
N TYR A 138 8.61 8.37 -3.81
CA TYR A 138 9.97 8.68 -3.34
C TYR A 138 10.51 10.00 -3.89
N ARG A 139 10.21 10.32 -5.16
CA ARG A 139 10.59 11.58 -5.79
C ARG A 139 9.88 12.79 -5.18
N THR A 140 8.63 12.64 -4.75
CA THR A 140 7.85 13.71 -4.10
C THR A 140 8.16 13.83 -2.60
N MET A 141 8.49 12.72 -1.92
CA MET A 141 8.78 12.67 -0.48
C MET A 141 9.91 13.62 -0.07
N VAL A 142 10.98 13.74 -0.86
CA VAL A 142 12.13 14.60 -0.52
C VAL A 142 11.81 16.09 -0.61
N ARG A 143 10.74 16.45 -1.33
CA ARG A 143 10.26 17.83 -1.40
C ARG A 143 9.47 18.23 -0.15
N GLY A 144 9.13 17.28 0.72
CA GLY A 144 8.41 17.52 1.97
C GLY A 144 6.97 17.99 1.78
N ASP A 145 6.40 17.80 0.60
CA ASP A 145 5.08 18.29 0.21
C ASP A 145 3.97 17.34 0.70
N VAL A 146 2.81 17.92 0.99
CA VAL A 146 1.50 17.28 1.05
C VAL A 146 1.21 16.41 -0.18
N GLU A 147 1.78 16.73 -1.35
CA GLU A 147 1.69 15.89 -2.55
C GLU A 147 2.13 14.45 -2.26
N SER A 148 3.24 14.23 -1.54
CA SER A 148 3.72 12.86 -1.23
C SER A 148 2.72 12.06 -0.39
N TRP A 149 1.98 12.75 0.49
CA TRP A 149 0.89 12.14 1.26
C TRP A 149 -0.30 11.79 0.38
N ASN A 150 -0.71 12.70 -0.49
CA ASN A 150 -1.82 12.48 -1.41
C ASN A 150 -1.52 11.31 -2.36
N VAL A 151 -0.30 11.23 -2.92
CA VAL A 151 0.13 10.12 -3.79
C VAL A 151 -0.05 8.76 -3.10
N ARG A 152 0.36 8.66 -1.83
CA ARG A 152 0.27 7.41 -1.07
C ARG A 152 -1.17 7.04 -0.70
N ASP A 153 -1.99 8.00 -0.31
CA ASP A 153 -3.37 7.74 0.11
C ASP A 153 -4.32 7.51 -1.09
N GLU A 154 -4.06 8.18 -2.22
CA GLU A 154 -4.72 7.88 -3.50
C GLU A 154 -4.42 6.45 -3.93
N HIS A 155 -3.15 6.01 -3.87
CA HIS A 155 -2.78 4.63 -4.20
C HIS A 155 -3.50 3.58 -3.35
N LYS A 156 -3.62 3.82 -2.04
CA LYS A 156 -4.34 2.91 -1.13
C LYS A 156 -5.80 2.78 -1.54
N THR A 157 -6.42 3.89 -1.91
CA THR A 157 -7.82 3.94 -2.35
C THR A 157 -8.00 3.23 -3.68
N ASP A 158 -7.15 3.53 -4.66
CA ASP A 158 -7.18 2.88 -5.97
C ASP A 158 -6.96 1.36 -5.88
N THR A 159 -6.06 0.93 -4.99
CA THR A 159 -5.82 -0.50 -4.75
C THR A 159 -7.02 -1.16 -4.07
N LEU A 160 -7.67 -0.48 -3.11
CA LEU A 160 -8.91 -0.97 -2.51
C LEU A 160 -10.03 -1.08 -3.56
N ASP A 161 -10.15 -0.12 -4.47
CA ASP A 161 -11.13 -0.13 -5.55
C ASP A 161 -10.94 -1.33 -6.47
N ARG A 162 -9.70 -1.54 -6.96
CA ARG A 162 -9.35 -2.71 -7.77
C ARG A 162 -9.62 -4.03 -7.05
N LEU A 163 -9.34 -4.11 -5.74
CA LEU A 163 -9.65 -5.30 -4.95
C LEU A 163 -11.16 -5.53 -4.87
N LEU A 164 -11.96 -4.52 -4.57
CA LEU A 164 -13.42 -4.67 -4.50
C LEU A 164 -14.02 -5.09 -5.85
N GLU A 165 -13.55 -4.53 -6.96
CA GLU A 165 -13.91 -4.97 -8.31
C GLU A 165 -13.53 -6.43 -8.55
N THR A 166 -12.31 -6.80 -8.16
CA THR A 166 -11.80 -8.17 -8.27
C THR A 166 -12.64 -9.15 -7.48
N TYR A 167 -13.05 -8.78 -6.25
CA TYR A 167 -13.86 -9.61 -5.36
C TYR A 167 -15.34 -9.65 -5.75
N GLY A 168 -15.80 -8.74 -6.61
CA GLY A 168 -17.14 -8.69 -7.19
C GLY A 168 -18.06 -7.65 -6.53
N PRO A 169 -19.25 -7.41 -7.12
CA PRO A 169 -20.13 -6.31 -6.73
C PRO A 169 -20.70 -6.40 -5.30
N SER A 170 -20.72 -7.60 -4.72
CA SER A 170 -21.14 -7.83 -3.33
C SER A 170 -19.98 -7.86 -2.34
N ALA A 171 -18.75 -7.56 -2.79
CA ALA A 171 -17.57 -7.57 -1.95
C ALA A 171 -17.68 -6.55 -0.80
N LYS A 172 -17.11 -6.94 0.34
CA LYS A 172 -16.97 -6.08 1.51
C LYS A 172 -15.50 -6.10 1.92
N ALA A 173 -15.01 -4.96 2.41
CA ALA A 173 -13.67 -4.83 2.93
C ALA A 173 -13.70 -4.28 4.35
N VAL A 174 -12.74 -4.75 5.16
CA VAL A 174 -12.38 -4.12 6.43
C VAL A 174 -11.00 -3.51 6.21
N VAL A 175 -10.92 -2.17 6.31
CA VAL A 175 -9.65 -1.45 6.16
C VAL A 175 -9.08 -1.22 7.56
N TRP A 176 -7.99 -1.91 7.87
CA TRP A 176 -7.20 -1.63 9.07
C TRP A 176 -6.07 -0.68 8.69
N ALA A 177 -6.15 0.55 9.17
CA ALA A 177 -5.07 1.52 9.03
C ALA A 177 -4.97 2.43 10.26
N HIS A 178 -3.87 3.16 10.35
CA HIS A 178 -3.72 4.23 11.34
C HIS A 178 -4.78 5.32 11.11
N ASN A 179 -5.28 5.93 12.19
CA ASN A 179 -6.37 6.93 12.16
C ASN A 179 -6.14 8.07 11.17
N THR A 180 -4.87 8.40 10.86
CA THR A 180 -4.51 9.45 9.88
C THR A 180 -4.86 9.11 8.43
N HIS A 181 -5.15 7.84 8.13
CA HIS A 181 -5.50 7.35 6.79
C HIS A 181 -6.99 7.00 6.63
N ILE A 182 -7.75 7.01 7.73
CA ILE A 182 -9.17 6.60 7.78
C ILE A 182 -10.03 7.63 8.52
N GLY A 183 -9.47 8.82 8.77
CA GLY A 183 -10.12 9.87 9.55
C GLY A 183 -11.12 10.65 8.69
N ASP A 184 -11.40 11.89 9.07
CA ASP A 184 -11.82 12.87 8.08
C ASP A 184 -10.80 13.99 8.18
N ALA A 185 -9.89 14.08 7.21
CA ALA A 185 -8.82 15.07 7.21
C ALA A 185 -9.34 16.52 7.35
N ARG A 186 -10.59 16.81 6.94
CA ARG A 186 -11.23 18.13 7.11
C ARG A 186 -11.42 18.50 8.58
N ALA A 187 -11.42 17.53 9.49
CA ALA A 187 -11.53 17.71 10.93
C ALA A 187 -10.17 17.85 11.64
N THR A 188 -9.06 17.97 10.90
CA THR A 188 -7.69 18.05 11.45
C THR A 188 -6.98 19.34 11.02
N ASP A 189 -5.99 19.79 11.80
CA ASP A 189 -5.18 20.99 11.50
C ASP A 189 -4.39 20.87 10.18
N ASN A 190 -4.24 19.64 9.67
CA ASN A 190 -3.62 19.33 8.37
C ASN A 190 -4.61 19.44 7.17
N GLY A 191 -5.83 19.94 7.37
CA GLY A 191 -6.88 19.95 6.35
C GLY A 191 -6.67 20.91 5.18
N ARG A 192 -5.72 21.85 5.25
CA ARG A 192 -5.38 22.74 4.12
C ARG A 192 -4.32 22.07 3.24
N GLY A 193 -4.73 21.60 2.06
CA GLY A 193 -3.85 21.04 1.02
C GLY A 193 -3.82 19.51 0.98
N ARG A 194 -4.18 18.81 2.06
CA ARG A 194 -4.49 17.38 1.97
C ARG A 194 -5.79 17.25 1.19
N ASN A 195 -5.82 16.36 0.20
CA ASN A 195 -7.08 16.02 -0.44
C ASN A 195 -8.00 15.54 0.69
N ALA A 196 -9.04 16.33 1.00
CA ALA A 196 -10.09 15.93 1.91
C ALA A 196 -10.49 14.52 1.51
N GLU A 197 -10.30 13.56 2.43
CA GLU A 197 -10.20 12.15 2.10
C GLU A 197 -11.23 11.76 1.03
N ARG A 198 -10.73 11.24 -0.09
CA ARG A 198 -11.49 10.25 -0.87
C ARG A 198 -11.60 8.98 0.00
N GLY A 199 -12.25 9.08 1.16
CA GLY A 199 -12.41 7.97 2.07
C GLY A 199 -13.17 6.86 1.35
N ALA A 200 -12.46 5.79 0.97
CA ALA A 200 -12.97 4.62 0.24
C ALA A 200 -13.89 4.91 -0.98
N ALA A 201 -13.86 6.14 -1.51
CA ALA A 201 -14.73 6.63 -2.56
C ALA A 201 -13.91 7.47 -3.52
N GLY A 202 -13.33 6.82 -4.53
CA GLY A 202 -12.77 7.49 -5.70
C GLY A 202 -13.83 8.33 -6.42
N ALA A 203 -13.43 9.45 -7.02
CA ALA A 203 -14.30 10.24 -7.88
C ALA A 203 -14.82 9.36 -9.03
N GLY A 204 -16.15 9.21 -9.13
CA GLY A 204 -16.82 8.36 -10.11
C GLY A 204 -17.39 7.05 -9.56
N THR A 205 -17.12 6.70 -8.30
CA THR A 205 -17.67 5.49 -7.66
C THR A 205 -19.03 5.80 -7.04
N PRO A 206 -20.07 4.97 -7.20
CA PRO A 206 -21.34 5.16 -6.50
C PRO A 206 -21.11 5.21 -4.97
N PRO A 207 -21.91 5.97 -4.22
CA PRO A 207 -21.69 6.18 -2.80
C PRO A 207 -21.67 4.83 -2.05
N ARG A 208 -20.49 4.44 -1.59
CA ARG A 208 -20.32 3.24 -0.76
C ARG A 208 -20.73 3.54 0.67
N ARG A 209 -21.36 2.58 1.34
CA ARG A 209 -21.65 2.69 2.77
C ARG A 209 -20.37 2.43 3.55
N VAL A 210 -19.70 3.49 3.98
CA VAL A 210 -18.50 3.44 4.81
C VAL A 210 -18.87 3.67 6.28
N VAL A 211 -18.28 2.88 7.17
CA VAL A 211 -18.37 3.06 8.61
C VAL A 211 -16.95 3.18 9.15
N HIS A 212 -16.66 4.27 9.87
CA HIS A 212 -15.33 4.53 10.41
C HIS A 212 -15.28 4.08 11.87
N GLY A 213 -14.27 3.29 12.21
CA GLY A 213 -13.93 2.92 13.59
C GLY A 213 -12.58 3.53 13.96
N GLY A 214 -12.50 4.21 15.10
CA GLY A 214 -11.27 4.83 15.58
C GLY A 214 -10.86 4.29 16.95
N PHE A 215 -9.56 4.12 17.14
CA PHE A 215 -8.97 3.79 18.45
C PHE A 215 -8.37 5.04 19.10
N ARG A 216 -8.62 5.25 20.39
CA ARG A 216 -7.95 6.29 21.20
C ARG A 216 -7.30 5.67 22.43
N HIS A 217 -6.07 6.06 22.70
CA HIS A 217 -5.37 5.72 23.94
C HIS A 217 -5.47 6.88 24.94
N ALA A 218 -5.65 6.55 26.22
CA ALA A 218 -5.44 7.53 27.28
C ALA A 218 -3.93 7.66 27.55
N PRO A 219 -3.41 8.86 27.90
CA PRO A 219 -2.01 9.02 28.26
C PRO A 219 -1.60 8.02 29.35
N GLY A 220 -0.53 7.27 29.13
CA GLY A 220 0.00 6.30 30.10
C GLY A 220 -0.62 4.89 30.05
N HIS A 221 -1.64 4.65 29.23
CA HIS A 221 -2.25 3.31 29.06
C HIS A 221 -2.09 2.80 27.63
N ARG A 222 -1.66 1.53 27.49
CA ARG A 222 -1.60 0.83 26.19
C ARG A 222 -2.95 0.26 25.75
N ASP A 223 -3.96 0.28 26.63
CA ASP A 223 -5.31 -0.19 26.30
C ASP A 223 -6.12 0.94 25.64
N GLY A 224 -6.42 0.75 24.35
CA GLY A 224 -7.19 1.68 23.54
C GLY A 224 -8.70 1.50 23.73
N ARG A 225 -9.44 2.62 23.75
CA ARG A 225 -10.91 2.62 23.60
C ARG A 225 -11.26 2.65 22.11
N PHE A 226 -12.11 1.74 21.66
CA PHE A 226 -12.65 1.69 20.31
C PHE A 226 -13.98 2.46 20.23
N ALA A 227 -14.12 3.33 19.23
CA ALA A 227 -15.35 4.05 18.94
C ALA A 227 -15.73 3.85 17.47
N VAL A 228 -17.00 3.56 17.20
CA VAL A 228 -17.53 3.41 15.84
C VAL A 228 -18.45 4.59 15.54
N GLY A 229 -18.17 5.30 14.44
CA GLY A 229 -19.00 6.37 13.92
C GLY A 229 -19.42 6.08 12.48
N ARG A 230 -20.68 6.31 12.13
CA ARG A 230 -21.06 6.43 10.72
C ARG A 230 -20.64 7.81 10.25
N ALA A 231 -19.92 7.89 9.13
CA ALA A 231 -19.79 9.14 8.39
C ALA A 231 -21.15 9.45 7.73
N ALA A 232 -22.08 9.97 8.52
CA ALA A 232 -23.22 10.69 7.97
C ALA A 232 -22.71 12.09 7.61
N GLY A 233 -22.97 12.55 6.39
CA GLY A 233 -22.72 13.94 6.00
C GLY A 233 -23.43 14.86 6.98
N GLY A 234 -22.69 15.40 7.95
CA GLY A 234 -23.26 16.15 9.06
C GLY A 234 -22.31 16.15 10.25
N HIS A 235 -21.71 17.32 10.47
CA HIS A 235 -20.82 17.68 11.57
C HIS A 235 -20.95 16.82 12.86
N ALA A 236 -19.92 16.03 13.15
CA ALA A 236 -19.64 15.58 14.51
C ALA A 236 -18.30 16.23 14.94
N GLY A 237 -18.37 17.10 15.95
CA GLY A 237 -17.25 17.90 16.43
C GLY A 237 -16.06 17.04 16.86
N ALA A 238 -14.92 17.22 16.20
CA ALA A 238 -13.65 16.66 16.64
C ALA A 238 -13.00 17.59 17.67
N ALA A 239 -12.78 17.07 18.88
CA ALA A 239 -11.97 17.73 19.90
C ALA A 239 -10.50 17.84 19.41
N ARG A 240 -9.98 19.06 19.42
CA ARG A 240 -8.61 19.42 19.05
C ARG A 240 -7.62 18.92 20.11
N THR A 241 -6.54 18.28 19.68
CA THR A 241 -5.32 18.14 20.49
C THR A 241 -4.11 18.32 19.57
N GLY A 242 -3.46 19.46 19.68
CA GLY A 242 -2.22 19.79 18.97
C GLY A 242 -1.03 19.04 19.56
N GLY A 243 -0.16 18.53 18.68
CA GLY A 243 1.15 17.98 19.00
C GLY A 243 1.95 17.84 17.70
N GLN A 244 3.02 18.61 17.57
CA GLN A 244 3.93 18.56 16.41
C GLN A 244 4.70 17.23 16.39
N PRO A 245 4.79 16.50 15.26
CA PRO A 245 5.72 15.40 15.13
C PRO A 245 7.11 15.93 14.76
N GLY A 246 8.05 15.78 15.69
CA GLY A 246 9.48 16.02 15.45
C GLY A 246 10.08 15.00 14.49
N VAL A 247 10.95 15.50 13.61
CA VAL A 247 11.73 14.72 12.65
C VAL A 247 12.84 13.99 13.40
N ALA A 248 12.81 12.66 13.42
CA ALA A 248 13.95 11.85 13.86
C ALA A 248 14.31 10.84 12.76
N ALA A 249 15.41 11.14 12.08
CA ALA A 249 16.12 10.20 11.22
C ALA A 249 16.72 9.09 12.08
N ALA A 250 16.50 7.82 11.72
CA ALA A 250 17.19 6.69 12.33
C ALA A 250 17.86 5.85 11.24
N LEU A 251 19.15 5.62 11.48
CA LEU A 251 20.14 4.95 10.65
C LEU A 251 19.86 3.45 10.44
N ASP A 252 20.24 2.96 9.25
CA ASP A 252 21.22 1.88 9.01
C ASP A 252 20.78 0.78 8.02
N ARG A 253 21.79 0.20 7.35
CA ARG A 253 21.79 -0.43 6.00
C ARG A 253 21.00 -1.75 5.81
N PRO A 254 20.39 -2.01 4.63
CA PRO A 254 19.53 -3.19 4.37
C PRO A 254 20.10 -4.21 3.36
N ARG A 255 19.60 -5.46 3.41
CA ARG A 255 19.62 -6.47 2.32
C ARG A 255 18.46 -7.47 2.49
N HIS A 256 17.52 -7.57 1.54
CA HIS A 256 16.28 -8.36 1.69
C HIS A 256 15.78 -9.00 0.36
N ARG A 257 14.90 -10.03 0.45
CA ARG A 257 14.23 -10.76 -0.65
C ARG A 257 12.82 -11.20 -0.19
N PHE A 258 11.88 -11.35 -1.14
CA PHE A 258 10.60 -12.08 -0.96
C PHE A 258 10.39 -13.08 -2.11
N ALA A 259 9.64 -14.16 -1.80
CA ALA A 259 9.19 -15.20 -2.73
C ALA A 259 7.84 -15.77 -2.28
N VAL A 260 7.08 -16.33 -3.23
CA VAL A 260 5.76 -16.97 -3.04
C VAL A 260 5.88 -18.28 -2.23
N PRO A 261 4.93 -18.62 -1.33
CA PRO A 261 4.96 -19.89 -0.62
C PRO A 261 4.58 -21.05 -1.55
N ALA A 262 5.35 -22.14 -1.49
CA ALA A 262 4.95 -23.40 -2.11
C ALA A 262 3.72 -23.99 -1.40
N ARG A 263 2.89 -24.68 -2.20
CA ARG A 263 1.58 -25.28 -1.88
C ARG A 263 1.53 -26.06 -0.57
#